data_AF-A0AAE4K049-F1
#
_entry.id   AF-A0AAE4K049-F1
#
_cell.length_a   1.000
_cell.length_b   1.000
_cell.length_c   1.000
_cell.angle_alpha   90.00
_cell.angle_beta   90.00
_cell.angle_gamma   90.00
#
_symmetry.space_group_name_H-M   'P 1'
#
loop_
_entity.id
_entity.type
_entity.pdbx_description
1 polymer ?
#
loop_
_entity_poly.entity_id
_entity_poly.type
_entity_poly.pdbx_seq_one_letter_code
_entity_poly.pdbx_strand_id
1 'polypeptide(L)'
;MAWVIVFAIGVLFGAGLTWIILQKSQRQAQRQELLGLQHTHQAELTDLIQTHEAALSELKLNHKKDIDQAKQKSLDASRSVIKGQIAEQIAPYLPNFKYLPSDARFIGDPIDFLVINGYTNLKDGQGAAEELEVVLVDIKSGKAKLSDRQVAIENSVRAGRVRFETIRINLDQLNLDQRISEKPPAETQMMELPTALPESLGDALDNSLEGGLDPGQPGSSSFQRSQQIAKIRQRYPRAYEPWEAQEDFQLGQRFQQGQSIQQLATQFQRQPSAIQSRLRKLKLLSSDD
;
A
#
# COMPACT_ATOMS: atom_id res chain seq x y z
N MET A 1 -3.22 103.56 24.59
CA MET A 1 -4.01 102.31 24.62
C MET A 1 -3.72 101.37 23.45
N ALA A 2 -3.69 101.83 22.19
CA ALA A 2 -3.47 100.96 21.02
C ALA A 2 -2.13 100.17 21.00
N TRP A 3 -1.02 100.79 21.41
CA TRP A 3 0.32 100.15 21.35
C TRP A 3 0.51 98.93 22.27
N VAL A 4 -0.18 98.89 23.41
CA VAL A 4 -0.09 97.77 24.37
C VAL A 4 -0.74 96.51 23.80
N ILE A 5 -1.83 96.67 23.03
CA ILE A 5 -2.56 95.57 22.40
C ILE A 5 -1.69 94.95 21.29
N VAL A 6 -1.03 95.78 20.47
CA VAL A 6 -0.13 95.30 19.40
C VAL A 6 1.03 94.49 19.97
N PHE A 7 1.63 94.96 21.07
CA PHE A 7 2.73 94.25 21.72
C PHE A 7 2.30 92.90 22.31
N ALA A 8 1.14 92.86 22.99
CA ALA A 8 0.61 91.63 23.56
C ALA A 8 0.30 90.57 22.48
N ILE A 9 -0.22 90.99 21.33
CA ILE A 9 -0.47 90.10 20.17
C ILE A 9 0.85 89.51 19.67
N GLY A 10 1.92 90.30 19.56
CA GLY A 10 3.23 89.83 19.11
C GLY A 10 3.86 88.77 20.03
N VAL A 11 3.74 88.95 21.35
CA VAL A 11 4.26 87.98 22.34
C VAL A 11 3.48 86.65 22.27
N LEU A 12 2.15 86.71 22.16
CA LEU A 12 1.31 85.51 22.00
C LEU A 12 1.64 84.78 20.69
N PHE A 13 1.88 85.51 19.60
CA PHE A 13 2.28 84.92 18.32
C PHE A 13 3.66 84.25 18.41
N GLY A 14 4.62 84.89 19.08
CA GLY A 14 5.96 84.33 19.32
C GLY A 14 5.93 83.06 20.17
N ALA A 15 5.17 83.05 21.28
CA ALA A 15 4.99 81.88 22.13
C ALA A 15 4.26 80.74 21.40
N GLY A 16 3.29 81.06 20.54
CA GLY A 16 2.64 80.09 19.66
C GLY A 16 3.63 79.47 18.66
N LEU A 17 4.50 80.27 18.07
CA LEU A 17 5.52 79.80 17.12
C LEU A 17 6.53 78.86 17.79
N THR A 18 7.02 79.22 18.98
CA THR A 18 7.97 78.39 19.73
C THR A 18 7.34 77.09 20.21
N TRP A 19 6.08 77.12 20.66
CA TRP A 19 5.32 75.92 21.02
C TRP A 19 5.13 74.99 19.81
N ILE A 20 4.80 75.52 18.64
CA ILE A 20 4.67 74.73 17.39
C ILE A 20 6.01 74.07 17.03
N ILE A 21 7.13 74.79 17.14
CA ILE A 21 8.47 74.26 16.81
C ILE A 21 8.86 73.14 17.79
N LEU A 22 8.64 73.34 19.10
CA LEU A 22 8.96 72.36 20.14
C LEU A 22 8.05 71.11 20.04
N GLN A 23 6.77 71.31 19.73
CA GLN A 23 5.82 70.22 19.51
C GLN A 23 6.18 69.43 18.24
N LYS A 24 6.65 70.11 17.19
CA LYS A 24 7.11 69.48 15.96
C LYS A 24 8.40 68.67 16.20
N SER A 25 9.35 69.17 16.99
CA SER A 25 10.60 68.46 17.29
C SER A 25 10.38 67.21 18.14
N GLN A 26 9.50 67.26 19.15
CA GLN A 26 9.12 66.06 19.91
C GLN A 26 8.39 65.01 19.05
N ARG A 27 7.47 65.45 18.18
CA ARG A 27 6.82 64.56 17.20
C ARG A 27 7.81 63.95 16.22
N GLN A 28 8.89 64.64 15.88
CA GLN A 28 9.94 64.11 15.00
C GLN A 28 10.73 62.98 15.67
N ALA A 29 11.12 63.14 16.95
CA ALA A 29 11.83 62.09 17.70
C ALA A 29 10.99 60.81 17.84
N GLN A 30 9.70 60.95 18.21
CA GLN A 30 8.76 59.82 18.30
C GLN A 30 8.55 59.10 16.96
N ARG A 31 8.55 59.86 15.85
CA ARG A 31 8.46 59.27 14.51
C ARG A 31 9.71 58.49 14.13
N GLN A 32 10.89 58.96 14.51
CA GLN A 32 12.14 58.23 14.24
C GLN A 32 12.18 56.89 14.99
N GLU A 33 11.74 56.87 16.25
CA GLU A 33 11.63 55.64 17.04
C GLU A 33 10.62 54.66 16.42
N LEU A 34 9.43 55.16 16.03
CA LEU A 34 8.42 54.34 15.37
C LEU A 34 8.91 53.74 14.04
N LEU A 35 9.63 54.53 13.23
CA LEU A 35 10.23 54.06 11.98
C LEU A 35 11.29 52.99 12.25
N GLY A 36 12.12 53.16 13.28
CA GLY A 36 13.10 52.15 13.70
C GLY A 36 12.42 50.84 14.15
N LEU A 37 11.33 50.92 14.91
CA LEU A 37 10.53 49.77 15.31
C LEU A 37 9.88 49.07 14.10
N GLN A 38 9.37 49.83 13.14
CA GLN A 38 8.82 49.28 11.91
C GLN A 38 9.89 48.59 11.06
N HIS A 39 11.07 49.17 10.93
CA HIS A 39 12.18 48.56 10.20
C HIS A 39 12.68 47.27 10.85
N THR A 40 12.81 47.25 12.19
CA THR A 40 13.20 46.03 12.92
C THR A 40 12.15 44.94 12.78
N HIS A 41 10.88 45.27 12.96
CA HIS A 41 9.80 44.31 12.77
C HIS A 41 9.71 43.80 11.32
N GLN A 42 9.91 44.68 10.33
CA GLN A 42 9.97 44.26 8.92
C GLN A 42 11.15 43.33 8.63
N ALA A 43 12.31 43.58 9.25
CA ALA A 43 13.48 42.72 9.09
C ALA A 43 13.24 41.32 9.67
N GLU A 44 12.64 41.23 10.87
CA GLU A 44 12.29 39.95 11.50
C GLU A 44 11.28 39.14 10.66
N LEU A 45 10.23 39.79 10.15
CA LEU A 45 9.24 39.12 9.29
C LEU A 45 9.88 38.60 8.00
N THR A 46 10.82 39.36 7.43
CA THR A 46 11.51 38.97 6.21
C THR A 46 12.42 37.75 6.44
N ASP A 47 13.18 37.75 7.54
CA ASP A 47 14.04 36.62 7.92
C ASP A 47 13.23 35.35 8.21
N LEU A 48 12.10 35.49 8.91
CA LEU A 48 11.19 34.40 9.19
C LEU A 48 10.60 33.79 7.90
N ILE A 49 10.13 34.64 6.98
CA ILE A 49 9.62 34.20 5.67
C ILE A 49 10.72 33.48 4.89
N GLN A 50 11.91 34.06 4.82
CA GLN A 50 13.05 33.47 4.10
C GLN A 50 13.43 32.10 4.67
N THR A 51 13.43 31.94 5.99
CA THR A 51 13.72 30.67 6.66
C THR A 51 12.67 29.61 6.32
N HIS A 52 11.38 29.98 6.35
CA HIS A 52 10.30 29.06 5.97
C HIS A 52 10.34 28.69 4.49
N GLU A 53 10.64 29.63 3.60
CA GLU A 53 10.79 29.37 2.18
C GLU A 53 11.95 28.41 1.91
N ALA A 54 13.09 28.58 2.59
CA ALA A 54 14.23 27.66 2.50
C ALA A 54 13.85 26.25 2.96
N ALA A 55 13.20 26.11 4.12
CA ALA A 55 12.75 24.82 4.64
C ALA A 55 11.74 24.14 3.70
N LEU A 56 10.79 24.89 3.13
CA LEU A 56 9.84 24.38 2.14
C LEU A 56 10.54 23.93 0.85
N SER A 57 11.58 24.64 0.41
CA SER A 57 12.35 24.27 -0.78
C SER A 57 13.13 22.96 -0.58
N GLU A 58 13.74 22.78 0.58
CA GLU A 58 14.48 21.58 0.94
C GLU A 58 13.55 20.36 1.03
N LEU A 59 12.41 20.53 1.72
CA LEU A 59 11.41 19.47 1.86
C LEU A 59 10.85 19.03 0.49
N LYS A 60 10.59 19.99 -0.42
CA LYS A 60 10.17 19.70 -1.80
C LYS A 60 11.24 18.94 -2.58
N LEU A 61 12.52 19.31 -2.42
CA LEU A 61 13.64 18.65 -3.10
C LEU A 61 13.81 17.20 -2.64
N ASN A 62 13.74 16.95 -1.33
CA ASN A 62 13.85 15.61 -0.76
C ASN A 62 12.67 14.72 -1.20
N HIS A 63 11.44 15.24 -1.14
CA HIS A 63 10.27 14.52 -1.61
C HIS A 63 10.36 14.14 -3.10
N LYS A 64 10.90 15.04 -3.93
CA LYS A 64 11.15 14.76 -5.35
C LYS A 64 12.15 13.62 -5.53
N LYS A 65 13.26 13.63 -4.79
CA LYS A 65 14.26 12.55 -4.80
C LYS A 65 13.66 11.20 -4.37
N ASP A 66 12.83 11.20 -3.33
CA ASP A 66 12.16 9.98 -2.84
C ASP A 66 11.18 9.42 -3.87
N ILE A 67 10.41 10.29 -4.52
CA ILE A 67 9.53 9.91 -5.64
C ILE A 67 10.35 9.32 -6.79
N ASP A 68 11.47 9.95 -7.16
CA ASP A 68 12.29 9.49 -8.28
C ASP A 68 12.97 8.14 -7.96
N GLN A 69 13.42 7.93 -6.70
CA GLN A 69 13.93 6.64 -6.23
C GLN A 69 12.84 5.56 -6.19
N ALA A 70 11.63 5.89 -5.74
CA ALA A 70 10.48 4.98 -5.75
C ALA A 70 10.05 4.61 -7.17
N LYS A 71 10.08 5.56 -8.11
CA LYS A 71 9.86 5.32 -9.54
C LYS A 71 10.91 4.38 -10.11
N GLN A 72 12.19 4.59 -9.83
CA GLN A 72 13.26 3.74 -10.35
C GLN A 72 13.15 2.29 -9.83
N LYS A 73 12.92 2.11 -8.52
CA LYS A 73 12.67 0.79 -7.91
C LYS A 73 11.40 0.13 -8.47
N SER A 74 10.35 0.91 -8.71
CA SER A 74 9.12 0.44 -9.35
C SER A 74 9.39 0.02 -10.80
N LEU A 75 10.18 0.76 -11.58
CA LEU A 75 10.52 0.41 -12.96
C LEU A 75 11.28 -0.93 -13.06
N ASP A 76 12.16 -1.26 -12.13
CA ASP A 76 12.90 -2.53 -12.15
C ASP A 76 12.06 -3.73 -11.68
N ALA A 77 11.20 -3.56 -10.67
CA ALA A 77 10.22 -4.58 -10.29
C ALA A 77 9.16 -4.79 -11.38
N SER A 78 8.69 -3.69 -11.96
CA SER A 78 7.71 -3.66 -13.02
C SER A 78 8.30 -4.27 -14.30
N ARG A 79 9.59 -4.06 -14.64
CA ARG A 79 10.23 -4.73 -15.80
C ARG A 79 10.17 -6.26 -15.75
N SER A 80 10.15 -6.90 -14.58
CA SER A 80 10.06 -8.37 -14.47
C SER A 80 8.62 -8.88 -14.53
N VAL A 81 7.67 -8.13 -13.94
CA VAL A 81 6.23 -8.41 -14.01
C VAL A 81 5.66 -8.07 -15.40
N ILE A 82 6.05 -6.92 -15.95
CA ILE A 82 5.80 -6.46 -17.31
C ILE A 82 6.46 -7.39 -18.32
N LYS A 83 7.67 -7.93 -18.11
CA LYS A 83 8.22 -8.97 -19.01
C LYS A 83 7.34 -10.23 -19.05
N GLY A 84 6.72 -10.62 -17.93
CA GLY A 84 5.72 -11.69 -17.87
C GLY A 84 4.45 -11.35 -18.65
N GLN A 85 3.80 -10.23 -18.32
CA GLN A 85 2.57 -9.76 -19.01
C GLN A 85 2.77 -9.39 -20.49
N ILE A 86 3.96 -8.93 -20.86
CA ILE A 86 4.32 -8.65 -22.26
C ILE A 86 4.64 -9.96 -22.98
N ALA A 87 5.32 -10.94 -22.36
CA ALA A 87 5.46 -12.27 -22.98
C ALA A 87 4.08 -12.91 -23.20
N GLU A 88 3.14 -12.78 -22.26
CA GLU A 88 1.76 -13.28 -22.37
C GLU A 88 1.02 -12.79 -23.62
N GLN A 89 1.15 -11.51 -23.98
CA GLN A 89 0.46 -10.93 -25.14
C GLN A 89 1.31 -10.89 -26.41
N ILE A 90 2.64 -10.93 -26.29
CA ILE A 90 3.57 -10.74 -27.41
C ILE A 90 4.21 -12.05 -27.88
N ALA A 91 4.16 -13.13 -27.07
CA ALA A 91 4.66 -14.45 -27.48
C ALA A 91 4.19 -14.88 -28.88
N PRO A 92 2.90 -14.73 -29.24
CA PRO A 92 2.43 -15.12 -30.57
C PRO A 92 2.96 -14.26 -31.72
N TYR A 93 3.54 -13.10 -31.42
CA TYR A 93 4.14 -12.17 -32.38
C TYR A 93 5.67 -12.23 -32.39
N LEU A 94 6.29 -13.08 -31.57
CA LEU A 94 7.74 -13.27 -31.61
C LEU A 94 8.15 -14.01 -32.90
N PRO A 95 9.28 -13.63 -33.53
CA PRO A 95 9.67 -14.11 -34.87
C PRO A 95 9.93 -15.62 -34.99
N ASN A 96 9.78 -16.40 -33.93
CA ASN A 96 9.96 -17.86 -33.89
C ASN A 96 8.81 -18.62 -33.21
N PHE A 97 7.69 -17.97 -32.89
CA PHE A 97 6.54 -18.66 -32.31
C PHE A 97 5.77 -19.37 -33.43
N LYS A 98 5.84 -20.71 -33.45
CA LYS A 98 5.37 -21.54 -34.57
C LYS A 98 3.87 -21.85 -34.53
N TYR A 99 3.19 -21.46 -33.47
CA TYR A 99 1.83 -21.91 -33.17
C TYR A 99 0.82 -20.79 -33.32
N LEU A 100 -0.44 -21.15 -33.61
CA LEU A 100 -1.54 -20.20 -33.63
C LEU A 100 -1.77 -19.60 -32.23
N PRO A 101 -1.95 -18.27 -32.12
CA PRO A 101 -2.23 -17.61 -30.84
C PRO A 101 -3.48 -18.18 -30.14
N SER A 102 -4.51 -18.56 -30.91
CA SER A 102 -5.76 -19.11 -30.40
C SER A 102 -5.61 -20.48 -29.73
N ASP A 103 -4.58 -21.23 -30.11
CA ASP A 103 -4.26 -22.57 -29.61
C ASP A 103 -3.33 -22.54 -28.38
N ALA A 104 -2.78 -21.37 -28.04
CA ALA A 104 -1.90 -21.19 -26.89
C ALA A 104 -2.66 -20.69 -25.65
N ARG A 105 -2.31 -21.22 -24.47
CA ARG A 105 -2.80 -20.77 -23.17
C ARG A 105 -1.62 -20.55 -22.24
N PHE A 106 -1.59 -19.38 -21.60
CA PHE A 106 -0.58 -19.06 -20.60
C PHE A 106 -0.90 -19.76 -19.27
N ILE A 107 0.11 -20.36 -18.65
CA ILE A 107 0.04 -21.05 -17.34
C ILE A 107 0.95 -20.37 -16.31
N GLY A 108 2.15 -19.94 -16.70
CA GLY A 108 3.14 -19.33 -15.80
C GLY A 108 4.01 -20.35 -15.05
N ASP A 109 4.64 -19.98 -13.93
CA ASP A 109 5.58 -20.86 -13.22
C ASP A 109 4.97 -22.26 -12.92
N PRO A 110 5.63 -23.37 -13.31
CA PRO A 110 7.00 -23.50 -13.85
C PRO A 110 7.17 -23.47 -15.38
N ILE A 111 6.08 -23.38 -16.18
CA ILE A 111 6.09 -23.41 -17.65
C ILE A 111 5.14 -22.34 -18.22
N ASP A 112 5.66 -21.42 -19.04
CA ASP A 112 4.91 -20.25 -19.49
C ASP A 112 3.62 -20.59 -20.26
N PHE A 113 3.64 -21.50 -21.24
CA PHE A 113 2.48 -21.81 -22.08
C PHE A 113 2.21 -23.31 -22.26
N LEU A 114 0.93 -23.64 -22.40
CA LEU A 114 0.40 -24.87 -22.96
C LEU A 114 -0.22 -24.56 -24.32
N VAL A 115 0.23 -25.24 -25.35
CA VAL A 115 -0.31 -25.10 -26.71
C VAL A 115 -0.97 -26.41 -27.10
N ILE A 116 -2.19 -26.33 -27.63
CA ILE A 116 -2.87 -27.47 -28.28
C ILE A 116 -2.86 -27.20 -29.78
N ASN A 117 -1.74 -27.51 -30.43
CA ASN A 117 -1.53 -27.23 -31.84
C ASN A 117 -2.56 -28.00 -32.68
N GLY A 118 -3.26 -27.30 -33.58
CA GLY A 118 -4.31 -27.86 -34.43
C GLY A 118 -5.72 -27.81 -33.82
N TYR A 119 -5.87 -27.32 -32.58
CA TYR A 119 -7.16 -27.25 -31.90
C TYR A 119 -8.15 -26.32 -32.61
N THR A 120 -7.70 -25.14 -33.06
CA THR A 120 -8.54 -24.21 -33.82
C THR A 120 -9.05 -24.86 -35.10
N ASN A 121 -8.18 -25.51 -35.87
CA ASN A 121 -8.57 -26.19 -37.11
C ASN A 121 -9.57 -27.32 -36.85
N LEU A 122 -9.36 -28.12 -35.79
CA LEU A 122 -10.29 -29.17 -35.39
C LEU A 122 -11.66 -28.59 -35.00
N LYS A 123 -11.68 -27.52 -34.22
CA LYS A 123 -12.90 -26.83 -33.78
C LYS A 123 -13.69 -26.25 -34.95
N ASP A 124 -13.00 -25.75 -35.97
CA ASP A 124 -13.60 -25.16 -37.17
C ASP A 124 -13.97 -26.22 -38.23
N GLY A 125 -13.78 -27.51 -37.92
CA GLY A 125 -14.13 -28.63 -38.80
C GLY A 125 -13.18 -28.85 -39.98
N GLN A 126 -11.99 -28.23 -39.94
CA GLN A 126 -10.98 -28.26 -41.01
C GLN A 126 -9.74 -29.10 -40.65
N GLY A 127 -9.64 -29.60 -39.42
CA GLY A 127 -8.52 -30.41 -38.93
C GLY A 127 -8.93 -31.80 -38.47
N ALA A 128 -7.96 -32.70 -38.39
CA ALA A 128 -8.15 -34.07 -37.90
C ALA A 128 -7.73 -34.21 -36.42
N ALA A 129 -8.34 -35.15 -35.70
CA ALA A 129 -8.01 -35.35 -34.28
C ALA A 129 -6.58 -35.87 -34.08
N GLU A 130 -6.06 -36.60 -35.06
CA GLU A 130 -4.73 -37.20 -35.10
C GLU A 130 -3.62 -36.15 -35.31
N GLU A 131 -3.98 -34.95 -35.76
CA GLU A 131 -3.05 -33.83 -35.96
C GLU A 131 -2.84 -33.01 -34.67
N LEU A 132 -3.62 -33.29 -33.61
CA LEU A 132 -3.49 -32.58 -32.35
C LEU A 132 -2.18 -32.91 -31.65
N GLU A 133 -1.42 -31.86 -31.33
CA GLU A 133 -0.20 -31.96 -30.53
C GLU A 133 -0.31 -31.06 -29.30
N VAL A 134 -0.02 -31.63 -28.13
CA VAL A 134 0.07 -30.88 -26.88
C VAL A 134 1.53 -30.49 -26.63
N VAL A 135 1.82 -29.19 -26.63
CA VAL A 135 3.16 -28.65 -26.50
C VAL A 135 3.27 -27.79 -25.24
N LEU A 136 4.27 -28.09 -24.40
CA LEU A 136 4.69 -27.23 -23.29
C LEU A 136 5.77 -26.27 -23.78
N VAL A 137 5.57 -24.97 -23.60
CA VAL A 137 6.48 -23.93 -24.11
C VAL A 137 6.92 -23.03 -22.96
N ASP A 138 8.23 -22.86 -22.84
CA ASP A 138 8.87 -21.90 -21.93
C ASP A 138 9.61 -20.85 -22.77
N ILE A 139 9.37 -19.57 -22.50
CA ILE A 139 9.91 -18.46 -23.29
C ILE A 139 11.10 -17.86 -22.56
N LYS A 140 12.29 -18.10 -23.12
CA LYS A 140 13.53 -17.47 -22.67
C LYS A 140 13.93 -16.32 -23.60
N SER A 141 14.42 -15.24 -23.01
CA SER A 141 15.01 -14.12 -23.78
C SER A 141 16.53 -14.23 -23.82
N GLY A 142 17.13 -13.97 -25.00
CA GLY A 142 18.58 -13.93 -25.18
C GLY A 142 19.28 -15.26 -24.91
N LYS A 143 20.23 -15.28 -23.98
CA LYS A 143 21.03 -16.46 -23.60
C LYS A 143 20.50 -17.19 -22.36
N ALA A 144 19.27 -16.88 -21.93
CA ALA A 144 18.69 -17.49 -20.74
C ALA A 144 18.48 -19.00 -20.96
N LYS A 145 18.89 -19.79 -19.96
CA LYS A 145 18.75 -21.25 -19.95
C LYS A 145 17.53 -21.66 -19.13
N LEU A 146 17.07 -22.89 -19.32
CA LEU A 146 16.08 -23.51 -18.46
C LEU A 146 16.62 -23.64 -17.02
N SER A 147 15.74 -23.45 -16.03
CA SER A 147 16.06 -23.76 -14.64
C SER A 147 16.09 -25.27 -14.39
N ASP A 148 16.70 -25.72 -13.31
CA ASP A 148 16.76 -27.15 -12.96
C ASP A 148 15.36 -27.79 -12.87
N ARG A 149 14.37 -27.04 -12.37
CA ARG A 149 12.95 -27.47 -12.33
C ARG A 149 12.37 -27.64 -13.73
N GLN A 150 12.65 -26.71 -14.64
CA GLN A 150 12.20 -26.76 -16.02
C GLN A 150 12.87 -27.88 -16.82
N VAL A 151 14.16 -28.12 -16.58
CA VAL A 151 14.89 -29.26 -17.14
C VAL A 151 14.28 -30.58 -16.66
N ALA A 152 13.89 -30.69 -15.39
CA ALA A 152 13.20 -31.89 -14.88
C ALA A 152 11.84 -32.12 -15.56
N ILE A 153 11.09 -31.05 -15.86
CA ILE A 153 9.83 -31.12 -16.61
C ILE A 153 10.09 -31.56 -18.05
N GLU A 154 11.03 -30.92 -18.75
CA GLU A 154 11.43 -31.26 -20.12
C GLU A 154 11.81 -32.75 -20.23
N ASN A 155 12.64 -33.24 -19.31
CA ASN A 155 13.05 -34.64 -19.29
C ASN A 155 11.88 -35.59 -18.98
N SER A 156 10.87 -35.14 -18.22
CA SER A 156 9.67 -35.93 -17.96
C SER A 156 8.79 -36.03 -19.20
N VAL A 157 8.64 -34.95 -19.96
CA VAL A 157 7.96 -34.96 -21.25
C VAL A 157 8.70 -35.86 -22.25
N ARG A 158 10.03 -35.70 -22.37
CA ARG A 158 10.87 -36.52 -23.27
C ARG A 158 10.82 -38.00 -22.94
N ALA A 159 10.68 -38.35 -21.66
CA ALA A 159 10.52 -39.72 -21.20
C ALA A 159 9.08 -40.25 -21.31
N GLY A 160 8.15 -39.49 -21.91
CA GLY A 160 6.74 -39.90 -22.07
C GLY A 160 5.93 -39.90 -20.78
N ARG A 161 6.40 -39.24 -19.70
CA ARG A 161 5.69 -39.14 -18.41
C ARG A 161 4.62 -38.04 -18.46
N VAL A 162 3.74 -38.10 -19.44
CA VAL A 162 2.60 -37.20 -19.62
C VAL A 162 1.34 -38.06 -19.69
N ARG A 163 0.31 -37.73 -18.90
CA ARG A 163 -0.95 -38.48 -18.83
C ARG A 163 -2.13 -37.51 -18.92
N PHE A 164 -3.13 -37.88 -19.70
CA PHE A 164 -4.43 -37.22 -19.69
C PHE A 164 -5.33 -37.91 -18.65
N GLU A 165 -5.83 -37.17 -17.67
CA GLU A 165 -6.67 -37.68 -16.60
C GLU A 165 -7.92 -36.83 -16.46
N THR A 166 -9.09 -37.48 -16.43
CA THR A 166 -10.39 -36.80 -16.24
C THR A 166 -10.89 -37.08 -14.83
N ILE A 167 -10.76 -36.09 -13.96
CA ILE A 167 -11.34 -36.14 -12.61
C ILE A 167 -12.73 -35.54 -12.68
N ARG A 168 -13.77 -36.36 -12.45
CA ARG A 168 -15.14 -35.88 -12.33
C ARG A 168 -15.43 -35.61 -10.86
N ILE A 169 -15.72 -34.35 -10.53
CA ILE A 169 -16.16 -33.97 -9.20
C ILE A 169 -17.69 -34.05 -9.19
N ASN A 170 -18.25 -34.96 -8.40
CA ASN A 170 -19.69 -34.96 -8.14
C ASN A 170 -19.96 -33.91 -7.04
N LEU A 171 -20.44 -32.73 -7.45
CA LEU A 171 -20.74 -31.65 -6.52
C LEU A 171 -21.96 -31.94 -5.64
N ASP A 172 -22.83 -32.88 -6.01
CA ASP A 172 -24.04 -33.23 -5.26
C ASP A 172 -23.70 -34.10 -4.03
N GLN A 173 -22.54 -34.75 -4.01
CA GLN A 173 -22.04 -35.54 -2.88
C GLN A 173 -21.21 -34.72 -1.88
N LEU A 174 -20.93 -33.45 -2.19
CA LEU A 174 -20.44 -32.49 -1.22
C LEU A 174 -21.63 -32.04 -0.36
N ASN A 175 -22.13 -32.92 0.51
CA ASN A 175 -22.97 -32.56 1.65
C ASN A 175 -22.14 -31.65 2.59
N LEU A 176 -22.01 -30.38 2.22
CA LEU A 176 -21.42 -29.33 3.07
C LEU A 176 -22.21 -29.17 4.38
N ASP A 177 -23.45 -29.63 4.41
CA ASP A 177 -24.35 -29.59 5.56
C ASP A 177 -24.09 -30.72 6.58
N GLN A 178 -23.54 -31.87 6.16
CA GLN A 178 -23.32 -33.00 7.08
C GLN A 178 -22.06 -32.85 7.95
N ARG A 179 -21.07 -32.05 7.52
CA ARG A 179 -19.93 -31.70 8.39
C ARG A 179 -20.29 -30.68 9.48
N ILE A 180 -21.47 -30.06 9.41
CA ILE A 180 -21.97 -29.11 10.41
C ILE A 180 -22.93 -29.81 11.41
N SER A 181 -23.39 -31.04 11.11
CA SER A 181 -24.44 -31.73 11.86
C SER A 181 -23.99 -32.99 12.62
N GLU A 182 -22.70 -33.23 12.79
CA GLU A 182 -22.25 -34.20 13.81
C GLU A 182 -22.16 -33.48 15.16
N LYS A 183 -23.31 -33.43 15.85
CA LYS A 183 -23.38 -33.10 17.27
C LYS A 183 -22.48 -34.09 18.04
N PRO A 184 -21.53 -33.63 18.87
CA PRO A 184 -20.70 -34.53 19.68
C PRO A 184 -21.58 -35.45 20.53
N PRO A 185 -21.18 -36.72 20.76
CA PRO A 185 -21.98 -37.68 21.53
C PRO A 185 -22.34 -37.13 22.91
N ALA A 186 -23.63 -37.22 23.27
CA ALA A 186 -24.23 -36.62 24.45
C ALA A 186 -23.83 -37.25 25.81
N GLU A 187 -22.76 -38.04 25.87
CA GLU A 187 -22.29 -38.68 27.09
C GLU A 187 -20.76 -38.58 27.17
N THR A 188 -20.25 -37.38 27.38
CA THR A 188 -19.05 -37.22 28.21
C THR A 188 -19.52 -36.64 29.52
N GLN A 189 -19.47 -37.49 30.55
CA GLN A 189 -19.90 -37.21 31.90
C GLN A 189 -19.34 -35.88 32.42
N MET A 190 -20.23 -35.16 33.09
CA MET A 190 -20.03 -34.04 33.99
C MET A 190 -18.57 -33.87 34.48
N MET A 191 -17.85 -32.96 33.85
CA MET A 191 -16.76 -32.23 34.50
C MET A 191 -17.31 -30.83 34.73
N GLU A 192 -17.40 -30.41 35.99
CA GLU A 192 -17.88 -29.10 36.37
C GLU A 192 -17.21 -28.02 35.51
N LEU A 193 -18.01 -27.13 34.92
CA LEU A 193 -17.51 -25.95 34.20
C LEU A 193 -16.56 -25.19 35.12
N PRO A 194 -15.25 -25.10 34.80
CA PRO A 194 -14.40 -24.13 35.45
C PRO A 194 -15.02 -22.76 35.17
N THR A 195 -15.34 -22.02 36.23
CA THR A 195 -15.99 -20.70 36.16
C THR A 195 -15.08 -19.63 35.53
N ALA A 196 -13.91 -20.03 35.02
CA ALA A 196 -13.01 -19.22 34.24
C ALA A 196 -12.56 -19.99 32.99
N LEU A 197 -12.68 -19.34 31.83
CA LEU A 197 -12.06 -19.77 30.58
C LEU A 197 -10.54 -19.89 30.80
N PRO A 198 -9.89 -21.00 30.41
CA PRO A 198 -8.43 -21.08 30.47
C PRO A 198 -7.83 -20.08 29.46
N GLU A 199 -6.90 -19.25 29.95
CA GLU A 199 -6.24 -18.17 29.20
C GLU A 199 -5.65 -18.64 27.86
N SER A 200 -5.24 -19.91 27.75
CA SER A 200 -4.53 -20.44 26.59
C SER A 200 -5.39 -20.79 25.37
N LEU A 201 -6.73 -20.64 25.41
CA LEU A 201 -7.59 -20.90 24.24
C LEU A 201 -7.70 -19.68 23.30
N GLY A 202 -7.44 -18.47 23.82
CA GLY A 202 -7.29 -17.26 23.00
C GLY A 202 -6.05 -17.34 22.12
N ASP A 203 -4.95 -17.83 22.69
CA ASP A 203 -3.64 -17.90 22.04
C ASP A 203 -3.59 -18.89 20.86
N ALA A 204 -4.40 -19.94 20.89
CA ALA A 204 -4.46 -20.95 19.83
C ALA A 204 -5.25 -20.50 18.58
N LEU A 205 -6.26 -19.64 18.77
CA LEU A 205 -7.08 -19.10 17.67
C LEU A 205 -6.42 -17.89 17.01
N ASP A 206 -5.69 -17.07 17.76
CA ASP A 206 -4.89 -15.97 17.18
C ASP A 206 -3.74 -16.53 16.32
N ASN A 207 -3.01 -17.54 16.79
CA ASN A 207 -1.92 -18.16 16.02
C ASN A 207 -2.33 -18.79 14.67
N SER A 208 -3.59 -19.23 14.51
CA SER A 208 -4.08 -19.81 13.24
C SER A 208 -4.52 -18.75 12.22
N LEU A 209 -4.81 -17.53 12.68
CA LEU A 209 -5.06 -16.35 11.82
C LEU A 209 -3.78 -15.57 11.53
N GLU A 210 -2.70 -15.85 12.25
CA GLU A 210 -1.35 -15.29 12.06
C GLU A 210 -0.54 -15.94 10.92
N GLY A 211 -1.09 -16.97 10.27
CA GLY A 211 -0.60 -17.42 8.97
C GLY A 211 -0.81 -16.33 7.92
N GLY A 212 0.12 -15.37 7.87
CA GLY A 212 0.22 -14.41 6.80
C GLY A 212 0.11 -15.12 5.46
N LEU A 213 -0.47 -14.45 4.47
CA LEU A 213 -0.41 -14.90 3.09
C LEU A 213 1.07 -14.94 2.66
N ASP A 214 1.72 -16.05 2.96
CA ASP A 214 3.07 -16.38 2.51
C ASP A 214 3.06 -16.25 0.98
N PRO A 215 3.88 -15.35 0.39
CA PRO A 215 3.98 -15.22 -1.05
C PRO A 215 4.50 -16.51 -1.73
N GLY A 216 4.94 -17.51 -0.95
CA GLY A 216 5.60 -18.71 -1.44
C GLY A 216 4.81 -20.02 -1.41
N GLN A 217 3.53 -20.07 -1.03
CA GLN A 217 2.79 -21.35 -1.06
C GLN A 217 2.42 -21.75 -2.51
N PRO A 218 3.00 -22.83 -3.06
CA PRO A 218 2.66 -23.31 -4.39
C PRO A 218 1.36 -24.11 -4.29
N GLY A 219 0.25 -23.53 -4.72
CA GLY A 219 -1.00 -24.30 -4.86
C GLY A 219 -2.31 -23.53 -4.82
N SER A 220 -2.37 -22.28 -4.33
CA SER A 220 -3.64 -21.54 -4.36
C SER A 220 -3.84 -20.86 -5.70
N SER A 221 -4.84 -21.24 -6.48
CA SER A 221 -5.22 -20.49 -7.68
C SER A 221 -5.52 -19.03 -7.31
N SER A 222 -5.23 -18.08 -8.20
CA SER A 222 -5.54 -16.65 -8.00
C SER A 222 -6.99 -16.42 -7.56
N PHE A 223 -7.89 -17.32 -7.99
CA PHE A 223 -9.29 -17.41 -7.61
C PHE A 223 -9.53 -17.84 -6.15
N GLN A 224 -8.80 -18.83 -5.63
CA GLN A 224 -8.91 -19.22 -4.21
C GLN A 224 -8.44 -18.09 -3.28
N ARG A 225 -7.37 -17.38 -3.67
CA ARG A 225 -6.86 -16.22 -2.93
C ARG A 225 -7.85 -15.07 -2.90
N SER A 226 -8.53 -14.78 -4.02
CA SER A 226 -9.56 -13.74 -4.06
C SER A 226 -10.77 -14.10 -3.21
N GLN A 227 -11.18 -15.38 -3.16
CA GLN A 227 -12.23 -15.86 -2.27
C GLN A 227 -11.85 -15.76 -0.78
N GLN A 228 -10.60 -16.09 -0.43
CA GLN A 228 -10.12 -15.97 0.94
C GLN A 228 -10.07 -14.50 1.40
N ILE A 229 -9.59 -13.60 0.54
CA ILE A 229 -9.62 -12.15 0.80
C ILE A 229 -11.07 -11.65 0.94
N ALA A 230 -11.99 -12.13 0.09
CA ALA A 230 -13.41 -11.78 0.17
C ALA A 230 -14.03 -12.19 1.52
N LYS A 231 -13.69 -13.38 2.03
CA LYS A 231 -14.13 -13.83 3.37
C LYS A 231 -13.58 -12.94 4.49
N ILE A 232 -12.30 -12.57 4.43
CA ILE A 232 -11.70 -11.67 5.44
C ILE A 232 -12.39 -10.30 5.42
N ARG A 233 -12.72 -9.78 4.23
CA ARG A 233 -13.44 -8.51 4.06
C ARG A 233 -14.87 -8.51 4.59
N GLN A 234 -15.49 -9.67 4.83
CA GLN A 234 -16.80 -9.74 5.50
C GLN A 234 -16.71 -9.27 6.95
N ARG A 235 -15.60 -9.59 7.64
CA ARG A 235 -15.38 -9.21 9.05
C ARG A 235 -14.58 -7.92 9.18
N TYR A 236 -13.66 -7.66 8.25
CA TYR A 236 -12.79 -6.48 8.24
C TYR A 236 -12.85 -5.82 6.85
N PRO A 237 -13.85 -4.97 6.59
CA PRO A 237 -14.10 -4.39 5.27
C PRO A 237 -12.87 -3.79 4.58
N ARG A 238 -11.98 -3.18 5.37
CA ARG A 238 -10.77 -2.50 4.89
C ARG A 238 -9.50 -3.35 4.96
N ALA A 239 -9.65 -4.67 5.04
CA ALA A 239 -8.52 -5.60 5.03
C ALA A 239 -7.73 -5.53 3.71
N TYR A 240 -6.41 -5.52 3.84
CA TYR A 240 -5.44 -5.39 2.74
C TYR A 240 -5.51 -4.08 1.94
N GLU A 241 -6.25 -3.08 2.39
CA GLU A 241 -6.15 -1.73 1.81
C GLU A 241 -4.80 -1.09 2.15
N PRO A 242 -4.24 -0.24 1.28
CA PRO A 242 -3.11 0.62 1.64
C PRO A 242 -3.44 1.48 2.85
N TRP A 243 -2.44 1.80 3.68
CA TRP A 243 -2.63 2.72 4.80
C TRP A 243 -2.31 4.15 4.35
N GLU A 244 -3.14 5.10 4.79
CA GLU A 244 -2.92 6.53 4.54
C GLU A 244 -2.11 7.18 5.67
N ALA A 245 -1.40 8.27 5.37
CA ALA A 245 -0.57 8.96 6.37
C ALA A 245 -1.37 9.50 7.57
N GLN A 246 -2.61 9.93 7.33
CA GLN A 246 -3.51 10.37 8.40
C GLN A 246 -3.96 9.20 9.29
N GLU A 247 -4.13 8.00 8.72
CA GLU A 247 -4.47 6.80 9.47
C GLU A 247 -3.32 6.36 10.37
N ASP A 248 -2.08 6.42 9.86
CA ASP A 248 -0.89 6.09 10.66
C ASP A 248 -0.73 7.04 11.86
N PHE A 249 -1.00 8.34 11.69
CA PHE A 249 -1.01 9.31 12.78
C PHE A 249 -2.10 9.01 13.82
N GLN A 250 -3.33 8.77 13.37
CA GLN A 250 -4.45 8.45 14.26
C GLN A 250 -4.24 7.13 15.01
N LEU A 251 -3.65 6.14 14.33
CA LEU A 251 -3.35 4.84 14.93
C LEU A 251 -2.33 5.00 16.06
N GLY A 252 -1.25 5.75 15.82
CA GLY A 252 -0.21 6.00 16.81
C GLY A 252 -0.73 6.80 18.02
N GLN A 253 -1.47 7.88 17.77
CA GLN A 253 -2.05 8.71 18.83
C GLN A 253 -2.98 7.89 19.74
N ARG A 254 -3.85 7.06 19.16
CA ARG A 254 -4.82 6.25 19.90
C ARG A 254 -4.19 5.10 20.67
N PHE A 255 -3.15 4.49 20.11
CA PHE A 255 -2.37 3.48 20.82
C PHE A 255 -1.67 4.09 22.05
N GLN A 256 -1.08 5.28 21.92
CA GLN A 256 -0.48 6.01 23.04
C GLN A 256 -1.51 6.45 24.10
N GLN A 257 -2.78 6.61 23.73
CA GLN A 257 -3.90 6.84 24.64
C GLN A 257 -4.36 5.57 25.38
N GLY A 258 -3.68 4.44 25.19
CA GLY A 258 -3.97 3.18 25.88
C GLY A 258 -5.10 2.37 25.26
N GLN A 259 -5.52 2.67 24.02
CA GLN A 259 -6.49 1.82 23.33
C GLN A 259 -5.87 0.46 22.98
N SER A 260 -6.61 -0.62 23.23
CA SER A 260 -6.14 -1.96 22.93
C SER A 260 -6.12 -2.24 21.42
N ILE A 261 -5.27 -3.17 21.00
CA ILE A 261 -5.15 -3.60 19.59
C ILE A 261 -6.52 -4.01 19.01
N GLN A 262 -7.37 -4.66 19.82
CA GLN A 262 -8.72 -5.06 19.40
C GLN A 262 -9.67 -3.88 19.17
N GLN A 263 -9.59 -2.85 20.02
CA GLN A 263 -10.36 -1.61 19.85
C GLN A 263 -9.92 -0.87 18.58
N LEU A 264 -8.61 -0.79 18.34
CA LEU A 264 -8.04 -0.21 17.13
C LEU A 264 -8.45 -1.02 15.88
N ALA A 265 -8.42 -2.35 15.93
CA ALA A 265 -8.83 -3.22 14.82
C ALA A 265 -10.29 -2.96 14.39
N THR A 266 -11.19 -2.83 15.36
CA THR A 266 -12.60 -2.54 15.10
C THR A 266 -12.78 -1.16 14.48
N GLN A 267 -12.08 -0.16 15.01
CA GLN A 267 -12.22 1.22 14.56
C GLN A 267 -11.64 1.45 13.16
N PHE A 268 -10.46 0.89 12.87
CA PHE A 268 -9.83 0.98 11.56
C PHE A 268 -10.41 -0.04 10.56
N GLN A 269 -11.35 -0.89 11.01
CA GLN A 269 -12.00 -1.94 10.22
C GLN A 269 -10.98 -2.88 9.55
N ARG A 270 -9.87 -3.14 10.25
CA ARG A 270 -8.71 -3.91 9.80
C ARG A 270 -8.40 -5.00 10.82
N GLN A 271 -7.67 -6.03 10.39
CA GLN A 271 -7.32 -7.14 11.26
C GLN A 271 -6.37 -6.71 12.39
N PRO A 272 -6.47 -7.29 13.60
CA PRO A 272 -5.54 -7.05 14.71
C PRO A 272 -4.05 -7.22 14.33
N SER A 273 -3.74 -8.23 13.53
CA SER A 273 -2.38 -8.47 13.02
C SER A 273 -1.88 -7.34 12.11
N ALA A 274 -2.77 -6.72 11.33
CA ALA A 274 -2.43 -5.56 10.50
C ALA A 274 -2.16 -4.31 11.36
N ILE A 275 -2.89 -4.16 12.48
CA ILE A 275 -2.67 -3.11 13.47
C ILE A 275 -1.30 -3.30 14.14
N GLN A 276 -1.00 -4.49 14.66
CA GLN A 276 0.30 -4.82 15.28
C GLN A 276 1.46 -4.63 14.31
N SER A 277 1.34 -5.14 13.08
CA SER A 277 2.36 -4.97 12.04
C SER A 277 2.61 -3.48 11.74
N ARG A 278 1.54 -2.68 11.66
CA ARG A 278 1.66 -1.25 11.43
C ARG A 278 2.27 -0.52 12.64
N LEU A 279 1.88 -0.85 13.87
CA LEU A 279 2.46 -0.29 15.08
C LEU A 279 3.96 -0.62 15.23
N ARG A 280 4.38 -1.85 14.89
CA ARG A 280 5.80 -2.22 14.80
C ARG A 280 6.53 -1.38 13.76
N LYS A 281 5.93 -1.16 12.59
CA LYS A 281 6.49 -0.29 11.54
C LYS A 281 6.61 1.17 11.97
N LEU A 282 5.67 1.64 12.80
CA LEU A 282 5.70 2.96 13.44
C LEU A 282 6.61 3.02 14.67
N LYS A 283 7.29 1.92 15.03
CA LYS A 283 8.17 1.78 16.20
C LYS A 283 7.47 2.05 17.55
N LEU A 284 6.17 1.80 17.62
CA LEU A 284 5.35 1.97 18.82
C LEU A 284 5.16 0.64 19.59
N LEU A 285 5.54 -0.49 18.99
CA LEU A 285 5.43 -1.83 19.58
C LEU A 285 6.76 -2.59 19.37
N SER A 286 7.30 -3.18 20.44
CA SER A 286 8.47 -4.09 20.40
C SER A 286 8.10 -5.41 19.72
N SER A 287 9.10 -6.20 19.30
CA SER A 287 8.88 -7.58 18.83
C SER A 287 8.65 -8.60 19.97
N ASP A 288 8.73 -8.13 21.21
CA ASP A 288 8.87 -8.98 22.41
C ASP A 288 7.69 -8.79 23.40
N ASP A 289 6.66 -8.01 23.02
CA ASP A 289 5.39 -7.79 23.76
C ASP A 289 4.20 -8.33 22.96
#